data_AF-A0A7S3IMA7-F1
#
_entry.id   AF-A0A7S3IMA7-F1
#
_cell.length_a   1.000
_cell.length_b   1.000
_cell.length_c   1.000
_cell.angle_alpha   90.00
_cell.angle_beta   90.00
_cell.angle_gamma   90.00
#
_symmetry.space_group_name_H-M   'P 1'
#
loop_
_entity.id
_entity.type
_entity.pdbx_description
1 polymer ?
#
loop_
_entity_poly.entity_id
_entity_poly.type
_entity_poly.pdbx_seq_one_letter_code
_entity_poly.pdbx_strand_id
1 'polypeptide(L)'
;KNKMSEATPAIIVDKTSPVGDKHSFLHHWDTAVRKNHTKIEVYLSNLKEGVQGLYNNPFTSFRDPIQFGHRYHQIQILEAAQQLGSISSQEVQDANHALGGNYKVIRTPMTKGPLYALNVPVLGGLYAFSNVMLVYSLFVKKYNILWVAGSFVPFWTAFLYLHLRQPKQHLINCYNYIKATREATVELEKKHKEFDNLPFTNLKSYKTLKSHLGSSNKTLYHLENEIRDAIDSGSF
;
A
#
# COMPACT_ATOMS: atom_id res chain seq x y z
N LYS A 1 26.44 32.26 10.71
CA LYS A 1 25.39 32.42 11.75
C LYS A 1 24.56 31.13 11.78
N ASN A 2 24.89 30.21 12.67
CA ASN A 2 24.13 28.97 12.86
C ASN A 2 22.83 29.30 13.59
N LYS A 3 21.69 29.27 12.89
CA LYS A 3 20.40 29.14 13.57
C LYS A 3 20.44 27.77 14.26
N MET A 4 20.55 27.75 15.59
CA MET A 4 20.32 26.53 16.35
C MET A 4 18.94 26.00 15.94
N SER A 5 18.91 24.80 15.40
CA SER A 5 17.68 24.08 15.08
C SER A 5 16.85 24.03 16.35
N GLU A 6 15.71 24.73 16.38
CA GLU A 6 14.71 24.53 17.41
C GLU A 6 14.38 23.04 17.44
N ALA A 7 14.62 22.40 18.58
CA ALA A 7 14.22 21.02 18.80
C ALA A 7 12.69 21.01 18.71
N THR A 8 12.15 20.40 17.65
CA THR A 8 10.70 20.21 17.52
C THR A 8 10.23 19.45 18.75
N PRO A 9 9.33 20.02 19.58
CA PRO A 9 8.88 19.35 20.79
C PRO A 9 8.27 18.01 20.39
N ALA A 10 8.64 16.95 21.12
CA ALA A 10 8.09 15.62 20.88
C ALA A 10 6.57 15.68 21.02
N ILE A 11 5.85 15.56 19.91
CA ILE A 11 4.39 15.57 19.90
C ILE A 11 3.94 14.24 20.49
N ILE A 12 3.49 14.28 21.76
CA ILE A 12 2.87 13.12 22.38
C ILE A 12 1.48 12.96 21.77
N VAL A 13 1.38 12.08 20.77
CA VAL A 13 0.10 11.73 20.14
C VAL A 13 -0.70 10.88 21.12
N ASP A 14 -1.90 11.35 21.48
CA ASP A 14 -2.86 10.56 22.26
C ASP A 14 -3.12 9.23 21.54
N LYS A 15 -3.08 8.13 22.30
CA LYS A 15 -3.28 6.76 21.80
C LYS A 15 -4.75 6.47 21.51
N THR A 16 -5.67 7.29 22.01
CA THR A 16 -7.09 7.15 21.77
C THR A 16 -7.51 7.81 20.46
N SER A 17 -8.36 7.13 19.70
CA SER A 17 -8.92 7.68 18.46
C SER A 17 -10.03 8.67 18.79
N PRO A 18 -10.10 9.84 18.13
CA PRO A 18 -11.20 10.79 18.31
C PRO A 18 -12.50 10.31 17.63
N VAL A 19 -12.45 9.22 16.87
CA VAL A 19 -13.60 8.66 16.16
C VAL A 19 -14.46 7.89 17.16
N GLY A 20 -15.64 8.41 17.50
CA GLY A 20 -16.52 7.77 18.49
C GLY A 20 -17.06 6.40 18.07
N ASP A 21 -17.15 6.14 16.77
CA ASP A 21 -17.65 4.88 16.21
C ASP A 21 -16.54 3.83 16.12
N LYS A 22 -16.47 2.95 17.13
CA LYS A 22 -15.44 1.92 17.27
C LYS A 22 -15.42 0.90 16.13
N HIS A 23 -16.54 0.73 15.41
CA HIS A 23 -16.69 -0.22 14.33
C HIS A 23 -16.42 0.40 12.95
N SER A 24 -16.28 1.72 12.86
CA SER A 24 -15.96 2.40 11.61
C SER A 24 -14.56 2.04 11.10
N PHE A 25 -14.41 2.02 9.78
CA PHE A 25 -13.10 1.86 9.15
C PHE A 25 -12.12 2.95 9.62
N LEU A 26 -12.61 4.19 9.73
CA LEU A 26 -11.84 5.35 10.16
C LEU A 26 -11.23 5.17 11.56
N HIS A 27 -12.00 4.64 12.52
CA HIS A 27 -11.49 4.38 13.87
C HIS A 27 -10.36 3.35 13.88
N HIS A 28 -10.51 2.26 13.13
CA HIS A 28 -9.48 1.23 13.01
C HIS A 28 -8.21 1.74 12.33
N TRP A 29 -8.37 2.53 11.27
CA TRP A 29 -7.26 3.15 10.56
C TRP A 29 -6.50 4.14 11.46
N ASP A 30 -7.19 5.10 12.08
CA ASP A 30 -6.57 6.10 12.97
C ASP A 30 -5.87 5.44 14.17
N THR A 31 -6.49 4.41 14.77
CA THR A 31 -5.86 3.62 15.84
C THR A 31 -4.57 2.95 15.36
N ALA A 32 -4.56 2.41 14.14
CA ALA A 32 -3.39 1.75 13.58
C ALA A 32 -2.25 2.73 13.24
N VAL A 33 -2.58 3.92 12.75
CA VAL A 33 -1.64 5.03 12.50
C VAL A 33 -0.99 5.47 13.80
N ARG A 34 -1.80 5.79 14.83
CA ARG A 34 -1.32 6.22 16.15
C ARG A 34 -0.41 5.19 16.82
N LYS A 35 -0.76 3.90 16.71
CA LYS A 35 0.03 2.81 17.28
C LYS A 35 1.45 2.73 16.71
N ASN A 36 1.65 3.10 15.45
CA ASN A 36 2.94 3.01 14.77
C ASN A 36 3.66 4.36 14.66
N HIS A 37 3.00 5.47 15.01
CA HIS A 37 3.49 6.84 14.86
C HIS A 37 4.91 7.02 15.42
N THR A 38 5.09 6.77 16.71
CA THR A 38 6.38 6.98 17.40
C THR A 38 7.51 6.17 16.75
N LYS A 39 7.25 4.91 16.37
CA LYS A 39 8.28 4.07 15.74
C LYS A 39 8.73 4.68 14.42
N ILE A 40 7.78 5.14 13.60
CA ILE A 40 8.07 5.66 12.27
C ILE A 40 8.70 7.05 12.35
N GLU A 41 8.27 7.90 13.29
CA GLU A 41 8.92 9.19 13.54
C GLU A 41 10.39 9.04 13.91
N VAL A 42 10.74 8.08 14.78
CA VAL A 42 12.15 7.81 15.13
C VAL A 42 12.95 7.39 13.91
N TYR A 43 12.41 6.54 13.04
CA TYR A 43 13.10 6.18 11.80
C TYR A 43 13.26 7.38 10.88
N LEU A 44 12.23 8.21 10.77
CA LEU A 44 12.19 9.39 9.91
C LEU A 44 13.14 10.49 10.39
N SER A 45 13.22 10.75 11.70
CA SER A 45 14.16 11.70 12.29
C SER A 45 15.59 11.27 12.03
N ASN A 46 15.91 9.99 12.27
CA ASN A 46 17.25 9.44 12.02
C ASN A 46 17.62 9.55 10.53
N LEU A 47 16.66 9.35 9.63
CA LEU A 47 16.91 9.45 8.19
C LEU A 47 17.09 10.90 7.74
N LYS A 48 16.30 11.84 8.27
CA LYS A 48 16.43 13.29 8.01
C LYS A 48 17.77 13.82 8.54
N GLU A 49 18.15 13.44 9.76
CA GLU A 49 19.44 13.79 10.35
C GLU A 49 20.60 13.20 9.53
N GLY A 50 20.49 11.94 9.12
CA GLY A 50 21.48 11.30 8.26
C GLY A 50 21.62 11.96 6.87
N VAL A 51 20.55 12.55 6.33
CA VAL A 51 20.59 13.36 5.10
C VAL A 51 21.22 14.73 5.36
N GLN A 52 20.85 15.40 6.46
CA GLN A 52 21.44 16.69 6.85
C GLN A 52 22.95 16.57 7.12
N GLY A 53 23.38 15.49 7.77
CA GLY A 53 24.79 15.19 7.99
C GLY A 53 25.59 15.04 6.69
N LEU A 54 24.98 14.56 5.60
CA LEU A 54 25.63 14.46 4.29
C LEU A 54 25.84 15.83 3.65
N TYR A 55 24.91 16.78 3.83
CA TYR A 55 25.08 18.14 3.35
C TYR A 55 26.11 18.93 4.16
N ASN A 56 26.21 18.65 5.45
CA ASN A 56 27.18 19.33 6.33
C ASN A 56 28.61 18.77 6.21
N ASN A 57 28.78 17.58 5.63
CA ASN A 57 30.10 16.97 5.48
C ASN A 57 30.82 17.52 4.24
N PRO A 58 32.01 18.15 4.37
CA PRO A 58 32.73 18.75 3.24
C PRO A 58 33.07 17.74 2.14
N PHE A 59 33.26 16.46 2.49
CA PHE A 59 33.58 15.39 1.54
C PHE A 59 32.37 14.84 0.76
N THR A 60 31.15 15.24 1.11
CA THR A 60 29.93 14.81 0.42
C THR A 60 29.04 15.98 -0.02
N SER A 61 29.28 17.19 0.49
CA SER A 61 28.52 18.41 0.19
C SER A 61 28.50 18.81 -1.29
N PHE A 62 29.55 18.45 -2.05
CA PHE A 62 29.64 18.70 -3.48
C PHE A 62 28.83 17.71 -4.34
N ARG A 63 28.27 16.66 -3.73
CA ARG A 63 27.44 15.69 -4.46
C ARG A 63 26.05 16.28 -4.71
N ASP A 64 25.56 16.09 -5.93
CA ASP A 64 24.23 16.54 -6.34
C ASP A 64 23.14 15.89 -5.46
N PRO A 65 22.15 16.64 -4.95
CA PRO A 65 20.95 16.12 -4.28
C PRO A 65 20.29 14.93 -4.98
N ILE A 66 20.35 14.87 -6.32
CA ILE A 66 19.82 13.76 -7.13
C ILE A 66 20.51 12.43 -6.76
N GLN A 67 21.80 12.44 -6.42
CA GLN A 67 22.53 11.24 -5.97
C GLN A 67 21.98 10.69 -4.65
N PHE A 68 21.35 11.55 -3.83
CA PHE A 68 20.67 11.17 -2.60
C PHE A 68 19.18 10.86 -2.79
N GLY A 69 18.66 10.89 -4.03
CA GLY A 69 17.25 10.59 -4.35
C GLY A 69 16.75 9.28 -3.72
N HIS A 70 17.61 8.28 -3.63
CA HIS A 70 17.30 7.01 -2.98
C HIS A 70 16.93 7.15 -1.49
N ARG A 71 17.52 8.10 -0.76
CA ARG A 71 17.20 8.39 0.66
C ARG A 71 15.90 9.16 0.76
N TYR A 72 15.66 10.14 -0.12
CA TYR A 72 14.40 10.86 -0.18
C TYR A 72 13.21 9.93 -0.46
N HIS A 73 13.36 8.97 -1.37
CA HIS A 73 12.34 7.94 -1.59
C HIS A 73 12.12 7.05 -0.37
N GLN A 74 13.15 6.78 0.44
CA GLN A 74 12.96 6.04 1.70
C GLN A 74 12.18 6.88 2.72
N ILE A 75 12.46 8.19 2.81
CA ILE A 75 11.67 9.10 3.64
C ILE A 75 10.19 9.07 3.20
N GLN A 76 9.92 9.22 1.90
CA GLN A 76 8.55 9.20 1.36
C GLN A 76 7.83 7.88 1.66
N ILE A 77 8.52 6.74 1.50
CA ILE A 77 7.97 5.42 1.82
C ILE A 77 7.64 5.31 3.31
N LEU A 78 8.52 5.78 4.19
CA LEU A 78 8.29 5.78 5.63
C LEU A 78 7.15 6.72 6.02
N GLU A 79 7.10 7.92 5.45
CA GLU A 79 6.01 8.88 5.65
C GLU A 79 4.67 8.30 5.21
N ALA A 80 4.63 7.64 4.05
CA ALA A 80 3.43 6.96 3.57
C ALA A 80 3.04 5.79 4.49
N ALA A 81 4.01 4.99 4.94
CA ALA A 81 3.75 3.93 5.90
C ALA A 81 3.25 4.46 7.26
N GLN A 82 3.70 5.65 7.69
CA GLN A 82 3.20 6.33 8.88
C GLN A 82 1.72 6.66 8.76
N GLN A 83 1.35 7.27 7.64
CA GLN A 83 -0.03 7.67 7.36
C GLN A 83 -0.97 6.48 7.19
N LEU A 84 -0.45 5.32 6.79
CA LEU A 84 -1.25 4.12 6.55
C LEU A 84 -1.30 3.17 7.75
N GLY A 85 -0.33 3.18 8.66
CA GLY A 85 -0.30 2.22 9.76
C GLY A 85 -0.27 0.78 9.24
N SER A 86 -1.19 -0.09 9.67
CA SER A 86 -1.23 -1.48 9.19
C SER A 86 -1.94 -1.61 7.85
N ILE A 87 -1.27 -2.27 6.90
CA ILE A 87 -1.81 -2.60 5.58
C ILE A 87 -2.26 -4.06 5.57
N SER A 88 -3.50 -4.29 5.13
CA SER A 88 -4.10 -5.62 4.99
C SER A 88 -3.64 -6.30 3.69
N SER A 89 -3.68 -7.64 3.67
CA SER A 89 -3.34 -8.39 2.44
C SER A 89 -4.32 -8.12 1.30
N GLN A 90 -5.59 -7.83 1.62
CA GLN A 90 -6.61 -7.48 0.63
C GLN A 90 -6.27 -6.17 -0.07
N GLU A 91 -5.91 -5.12 0.68
CA GLU A 91 -5.50 -3.83 0.10
C GLU A 91 -4.28 -3.98 -0.81
N VAL A 92 -3.32 -4.85 -0.45
CA VAL A 92 -2.15 -5.14 -1.30
C VAL A 92 -2.57 -5.89 -2.55
N GLN A 93 -3.52 -6.82 -2.46
CA GLN A 93 -4.05 -7.54 -3.61
C GLN A 93 -4.79 -6.59 -4.57
N ASP A 94 -5.65 -5.73 -4.03
CA ASP A 94 -6.39 -4.73 -4.81
C ASP A 94 -5.43 -3.74 -5.48
N ALA A 95 -4.38 -3.29 -4.76
CA ALA A 95 -3.34 -2.43 -5.33
C ALA A 95 -2.54 -3.12 -6.44
N ASN A 96 -2.19 -4.40 -6.28
CA ASN A 96 -1.54 -5.18 -7.32
C ASN A 96 -2.43 -5.33 -8.56
N HIS A 97 -3.74 -5.51 -8.37
CA HIS A 97 -4.69 -5.62 -9.46
C HIS A 97 -4.84 -4.30 -10.21
N ALA A 98 -4.94 -3.18 -9.48
CA ALA A 98 -5.14 -1.86 -10.06
C ALA A 98 -3.88 -1.30 -10.77
N LEU A 99 -2.71 -1.48 -10.18
CA LEU A 99 -1.46 -0.94 -10.73
C LEU A 99 -0.84 -1.86 -11.80
N GLY A 100 -1.12 -3.16 -11.72
CA GLY A 100 -0.62 -4.16 -12.67
C GLY A 100 0.90 -4.19 -12.81
N GLY A 101 1.35 -4.84 -13.89
CA GLY A 101 2.76 -4.88 -14.29
C GLY A 101 3.53 -6.11 -13.80
N ASN A 102 4.84 -6.07 -14.00
CA ASN A 102 5.75 -7.20 -13.74
C ASN A 102 6.11 -7.37 -12.25
N TYR A 103 5.81 -6.35 -11.44
CA TYR A 103 6.11 -6.36 -10.02
C TYR A 103 4.86 -6.75 -9.23
N LYS A 104 5.00 -7.74 -8.37
CA LYS A 104 3.99 -8.11 -7.38
C LYS A 104 4.44 -7.61 -6.02
N VAL A 105 3.65 -6.75 -5.42
CA VAL A 105 3.86 -6.24 -4.08
C VAL A 105 3.34 -7.26 -3.07
N ILE A 106 4.14 -7.55 -2.05
CA ILE A 106 3.81 -8.42 -0.94
C ILE A 106 4.07 -7.72 0.39
N ARG A 107 3.34 -8.12 1.43
CA ARG A 107 3.62 -7.70 2.80
C ARG A 107 4.69 -8.63 3.40
N THR A 108 5.71 -8.06 4.02
CA THR A 108 6.68 -8.87 4.76
C THR A 108 6.01 -9.52 5.98
N PRO A 109 6.23 -10.81 6.26
CA PRO A 109 5.61 -11.48 7.40
C PRO A 109 6.22 -11.06 8.75
N MET A 110 7.51 -10.71 8.78
CA MET A 110 8.25 -10.48 10.03
C MET A 110 8.02 -9.11 10.67
N THR A 111 7.42 -8.16 9.97
CA THR A 111 7.08 -6.86 10.54
C THR A 111 5.75 -6.42 9.96
N LYS A 112 4.95 -5.66 10.71
CA LYS A 112 3.93 -4.77 10.13
C LYS A 112 4.64 -3.64 9.35
N GLY A 113 5.50 -4.04 8.43
CA GLY A 113 6.60 -3.28 7.87
C GLY A 113 6.43 -3.04 6.37
N PRO A 114 7.49 -2.56 5.71
CA PRO A 114 7.40 -1.97 4.39
C PRO A 114 6.90 -2.97 3.35
N LEU A 115 6.12 -2.46 2.40
CA LEU A 115 5.72 -3.19 1.21
C LEU A 115 6.97 -3.58 0.41
N TYR A 116 6.91 -4.77 -0.18
CA TYR A 116 8.06 -5.34 -0.88
C TYR A 116 7.63 -5.79 -2.26
N ALA A 117 8.33 -5.35 -3.30
CA ALA A 117 8.00 -5.63 -4.69
C ALA A 117 8.93 -6.70 -5.25
N LEU A 118 8.33 -7.73 -5.85
CA LEU A 118 9.00 -8.85 -6.48
C LEU A 118 8.77 -8.81 -7.98
N ASN A 119 9.82 -8.87 -8.79
CA ASN A 119 9.68 -9.09 -10.23
C ASN A 119 9.36 -10.57 -10.49
N VAL A 120 8.07 -10.91 -10.51
CA VAL A 120 7.61 -12.30 -10.55
C VAL A 120 8.01 -13.01 -11.84
N PRO A 121 7.91 -12.41 -13.04
CA PRO A 121 8.36 -13.06 -14.26
C PRO A 121 9.84 -13.42 -14.24
N VAL A 122 10.70 -12.51 -13.80
CA VAL A 122 12.16 -12.74 -13.74
C VAL A 122 12.49 -13.82 -12.71
N LEU A 123 11.94 -13.71 -11.50
CA LEU A 123 12.18 -14.71 -10.45
C LEU A 123 11.61 -16.08 -10.81
N GLY A 124 10.42 -16.11 -11.40
CA GLY A 124 9.78 -17.35 -11.87
C GLY A 124 10.59 -18.01 -12.99
N GLY A 125 11.07 -17.23 -13.96
CA GLY A 125 11.92 -17.72 -15.05
C GLY A 125 13.25 -18.28 -14.54
N LEU A 126 13.93 -17.56 -13.64
CA LEU A 126 15.19 -18.03 -13.03
C LEU A 126 14.99 -19.24 -12.13
N TYR A 127 13.86 -19.31 -11.41
CA TYR A 127 13.50 -20.48 -10.63
C TYR A 127 13.29 -21.70 -11.54
N ALA A 128 12.52 -21.54 -12.63
CA ALA A 128 12.32 -22.60 -13.62
C ALA A 128 13.65 -23.06 -14.24
N PHE A 129 14.50 -22.13 -14.64
CA PHE A 129 15.85 -22.42 -15.14
C PHE A 129 16.71 -23.17 -14.11
N SER A 130 16.67 -22.75 -12.84
CA SER A 130 17.40 -23.40 -11.74
C SER A 130 16.95 -24.86 -11.54
N ASN A 131 15.65 -25.15 -11.73
CA ASN A 131 15.12 -26.51 -11.69
C ASN A 131 15.59 -27.37 -12.88
N VAL A 132 15.64 -26.81 -14.09
CA VAL A 132 16.19 -27.53 -15.26
C VAL A 132 17.66 -27.88 -15.02
N MET A 133 18.44 -26.93 -14.50
CA MET A 133 19.85 -27.16 -14.15
C MET A 133 20.01 -28.17 -13.01
N LEU A 134 19.11 -28.16 -12.02
CA LEU A 134 19.09 -29.14 -10.95
C LEU A 134 18.93 -30.56 -11.55
N VAL A 135 17.90 -30.77 -12.38
CA VAL A 135 17.64 -32.07 -13.01
C VAL A 135 18.86 -32.53 -13.83
N TYR A 136 19.43 -31.66 -14.67
CA TYR A 136 20.64 -31.95 -15.43
C TYR A 136 21.82 -32.37 -14.52
N SER A 137 22.03 -31.65 -13.41
CA SER A 137 23.10 -31.95 -12.46
C SER A 137 22.97 -33.32 -11.80
N LEU A 138 21.74 -33.76 -11.50
CA LEU A 138 21.48 -35.06 -10.91
C LEU A 138 21.86 -36.20 -11.87
N PHE A 139 21.54 -36.04 -13.16
CA PHE A 139 21.87 -37.04 -14.19
C PHE A 139 23.36 -37.10 -14.52
N VAL A 140 24.02 -35.96 -14.71
CA VAL A 140 25.41 -35.92 -15.20
C VAL A 140 26.45 -36.09 -14.08
N LYS A 141 26.15 -35.58 -12.87
CA LYS A 141 27.14 -35.48 -11.77
C LYS A 141 26.80 -36.34 -10.56
N LYS A 142 25.86 -37.29 -10.68
CA LYS A 142 25.53 -38.32 -9.68
C LYS A 142 25.38 -37.75 -8.25
N TYR A 143 24.52 -36.75 -8.09
CA TYR A 143 24.19 -36.15 -6.77
C TYR A 143 25.32 -35.37 -6.07
N ASN A 144 26.32 -34.88 -6.79
CA ASN A 144 27.29 -33.96 -6.17
C ASN A 144 26.58 -32.70 -5.65
N ILE A 145 26.57 -32.53 -4.32
CA ILE A 145 25.85 -31.46 -3.61
C ILE A 145 26.25 -30.07 -4.06
N LEU A 146 27.50 -29.89 -4.53
CA LEU A 146 27.99 -28.61 -5.04
C LEU A 146 27.28 -28.21 -6.33
N TRP A 147 26.92 -29.17 -7.18
CA TRP A 147 26.15 -28.90 -8.41
C TRP A 147 24.66 -28.66 -8.13
N VAL A 148 24.11 -29.37 -7.15
CA VAL A 148 22.73 -29.16 -6.68
C VAL A 148 22.57 -27.76 -6.07
N ALA A 149 23.52 -27.34 -5.23
CA ALA A 149 23.51 -25.97 -4.69
C ALA A 149 23.81 -24.93 -5.78
N GLY A 150 24.76 -25.24 -6.66
CA GLY A 150 25.18 -24.40 -7.78
C GLY A 150 24.04 -24.06 -8.75
N SER A 151 23.09 -24.98 -8.96
CA SER A 151 21.97 -24.77 -9.88
C SER A 151 21.03 -23.64 -9.44
N PHE A 152 20.95 -23.33 -8.14
CA PHE A 152 20.11 -22.26 -7.59
C PHE A 152 20.84 -20.92 -7.42
N VAL A 153 22.14 -20.85 -7.69
CA VAL A 153 22.91 -19.59 -7.58
C VAL A 153 22.30 -18.47 -8.43
N PRO A 154 21.86 -18.68 -9.69
CA PRO A 154 21.21 -17.63 -10.48
C PRO A 154 19.92 -17.08 -9.84
N PHE A 155 19.10 -17.95 -9.26
CA PHE A 155 17.88 -17.54 -8.56
C PHE A 155 18.20 -16.73 -7.31
N TRP A 156 19.09 -17.21 -6.45
CA TRP A 156 19.45 -16.52 -5.20
C TRP A 156 20.14 -15.19 -5.44
N THR A 157 21.05 -15.12 -6.43
CA THR A 157 21.71 -13.88 -6.81
C THR A 157 20.71 -12.85 -7.32
N ALA A 158 19.76 -13.24 -8.16
CA ALA A 158 18.70 -12.34 -8.62
C ALA A 158 17.74 -11.94 -7.49
N PHE A 159 17.39 -12.86 -6.59
CA PHE A 159 16.55 -12.57 -5.42
C PHE A 159 17.23 -11.54 -4.51
N LEU A 160 18.51 -11.73 -4.18
CA LEU A 160 19.31 -10.79 -3.39
C LEU A 160 19.47 -9.44 -4.12
N TYR A 161 19.70 -9.46 -5.43
CA TYR A 161 19.78 -8.24 -6.22
C TYR A 161 18.48 -7.44 -6.16
N LEU A 162 17.33 -8.09 -6.36
CA LEU A 162 16.02 -7.46 -6.24
C LEU A 162 15.72 -7.01 -4.81
N HIS A 163 16.20 -7.73 -3.80
CA HIS A 163 16.10 -7.33 -2.40
C HIS A 163 16.82 -6.02 -2.11
N LEU A 164 18.05 -5.89 -2.62
CA LEU A 164 18.84 -4.69 -2.45
C LEU A 164 18.36 -3.54 -3.34
N ARG A 165 17.73 -3.85 -4.50
CA ARG A 165 17.26 -2.87 -5.49
C ARG A 165 15.75 -2.94 -5.71
N GLN A 166 15.02 -2.61 -4.66
CA GLN A 166 13.56 -2.48 -4.72
C GLN A 166 13.11 -1.37 -5.67
N PRO A 167 12.06 -1.57 -6.49
CA PRO A 167 11.49 -0.56 -7.38
C PRO A 167 10.72 0.50 -6.57
N LYS A 168 11.46 1.46 -6.01
CA LYS A 168 10.91 2.46 -5.07
C LYS A 168 9.71 3.22 -5.62
N GLN A 169 9.74 3.60 -6.90
CA GLN A 169 8.62 4.30 -7.53
C GLN A 169 7.34 3.46 -7.55
N HIS A 170 7.45 2.17 -7.87
CA HIS A 170 6.30 1.27 -7.86
C HIS A 170 5.74 1.07 -6.44
N LEU A 171 6.62 0.98 -5.44
CA LEU A 171 6.20 0.94 -4.03
C LEU A 171 5.48 2.23 -3.62
N ILE A 172 6.00 3.40 -3.99
CA ILE A 172 5.35 4.70 -3.72
C ILE A 172 3.97 4.76 -4.37
N ASN A 173 3.85 4.32 -5.63
CA ASN A 173 2.56 4.27 -6.32
C ASN A 173 1.57 3.34 -5.59
N CYS A 174 2.03 2.19 -5.10
CA CYS A 174 1.22 1.26 -4.30
C CYS A 174 0.75 1.89 -2.99
N TYR A 175 1.64 2.58 -2.27
CA TYR A 175 1.28 3.32 -1.07
C TYR A 175 0.27 4.44 -1.36
N ASN A 176 0.48 5.23 -2.40
CA ASN A 176 -0.43 6.30 -2.79
C ASN A 176 -1.81 5.77 -3.20
N TYR A 177 -1.84 4.64 -3.90
CA TYR A 177 -3.10 3.97 -4.25
C TYR A 177 -3.85 3.53 -2.99
N ILE A 178 -3.18 2.84 -2.06
CA ILE A 178 -3.81 2.39 -0.81
C ILE A 178 -4.28 3.60 0.03
N LYS A 179 -3.52 4.70 0.02
CA LYS A 179 -3.93 5.93 0.69
C LYS A 179 -5.20 6.51 0.06
N ALA A 180 -5.22 6.65 -1.26
CA ALA A 180 -6.37 7.17 -1.99
C ALA A 180 -7.63 6.32 -1.80
N THR A 181 -7.52 4.98 -1.81
CA THR A 181 -8.67 4.10 -1.59
C THR A 181 -9.25 4.25 -0.18
N ARG A 182 -8.38 4.44 0.83
CA ARG A 182 -8.81 4.70 2.20
C ARG A 182 -9.48 6.05 2.36
N GLU A 183 -8.90 7.10 1.79
CA GLU A 183 -9.49 8.45 1.76
C GLU A 183 -10.87 8.42 1.10
N ALA A 184 -11.00 7.72 -0.04
CA ALA A 184 -12.28 7.53 -0.72
C ALA A 184 -13.29 6.75 0.13
N THR A 185 -12.84 5.73 0.88
CA THR A 185 -13.71 4.95 1.79
C THR A 185 -14.24 5.82 2.92
N VAL A 186 -13.38 6.65 3.51
CA VAL A 186 -13.76 7.60 4.57
C VAL A 186 -14.74 8.65 4.04
N GLU A 187 -14.48 9.20 2.86
CA GLU A 187 -15.38 10.18 2.24
C GLU A 187 -16.74 9.55 1.93
N LEU A 188 -16.75 8.32 1.41
CA LEU A 188 -17.97 7.56 1.17
C LEU A 188 -18.76 7.33 2.46
N GLU A 189 -18.12 6.87 3.53
CA GLU A 189 -18.77 6.70 4.84
C GLU A 189 -19.37 8.02 5.36
N LYS A 190 -18.62 9.13 5.23
CA LYS A 190 -19.08 10.45 5.62
C LYS A 190 -20.31 10.87 4.81
N LYS A 191 -20.26 10.73 3.48
CA LYS A 191 -21.37 11.06 2.58
C LYS A 191 -22.58 10.17 2.82
N HIS A 192 -22.38 8.90 3.15
CA HIS A 192 -23.46 7.99 3.53
C HIS A 192 -24.17 8.46 4.81
N LYS A 193 -23.40 8.85 5.83
CA LYS A 193 -23.94 9.41 7.08
C LYS A 193 -24.66 10.74 6.85
N GLU A 194 -24.10 11.64 6.03
CA GLU A 194 -24.76 12.89 5.62
C GLU A 194 -26.08 12.60 4.90
N PHE A 195 -26.08 11.64 3.98
CA PHE A 195 -27.26 11.24 3.22
C PHE A 195 -28.34 10.64 4.12
N ASP A 196 -27.99 9.73 5.04
CA ASP A 196 -28.94 9.11 5.96
C ASP A 196 -29.62 10.13 6.90
N ASN A 197 -28.97 11.28 7.16
CA ASN A 197 -29.53 12.37 7.95
C ASN A 197 -30.51 13.28 7.17
N LEU A 198 -30.65 13.12 5.85
CA LEU A 198 -31.56 13.95 5.07
C LEU A 198 -33.03 13.63 5.41
N PRO A 199 -33.93 14.62 5.47
CA PRO A 199 -35.30 14.41 5.95
C PRO A 199 -36.09 13.39 5.11
N PHE A 200 -35.79 13.28 3.80
CA PHE A 200 -36.49 12.34 2.93
C PHE A 200 -36.12 10.87 3.18
N THR A 201 -34.97 10.56 3.80
CA THR A 201 -34.59 9.16 4.08
C THR A 201 -35.51 8.52 5.13
N ASN A 202 -36.18 9.35 5.93
CA ASN A 202 -37.16 8.91 6.90
C ASN A 202 -38.53 8.59 6.29
N LEU A 203 -38.81 9.04 5.06
CA LEU A 203 -40.07 8.79 4.38
C LEU A 203 -40.26 7.30 4.12
N LYS A 204 -41.49 6.82 4.31
CA LYS A 204 -41.86 5.42 4.06
C LYS A 204 -41.58 5.00 2.62
N SER A 205 -41.88 5.88 1.65
CA SER A 205 -41.64 5.64 0.22
C SER A 205 -40.16 5.37 -0.08
N TYR A 206 -39.25 6.17 0.50
CA TYR A 206 -37.82 5.98 0.35
C TYR A 206 -37.36 4.64 0.94
N LYS A 207 -37.83 4.28 2.14
CA LYS A 207 -37.49 3.00 2.78
C LYS A 207 -37.99 1.81 1.95
N THR A 208 -39.19 1.88 1.39
CA THR A 208 -39.73 0.87 0.48
C THR A 208 -38.87 0.74 -0.78
N LEU A 209 -38.49 1.87 -1.40
CA LEU A 209 -37.61 1.88 -2.56
C LEU A 209 -36.23 1.28 -2.26
N LYS A 210 -35.58 1.71 -1.15
CA LYS A 210 -34.28 1.20 -0.71
C LYS A 210 -34.33 -0.32 -0.46
N SER A 211 -35.39 -0.81 0.17
CA SER A 211 -35.61 -2.25 0.38
C SER A 211 -35.78 -2.99 -0.94
N HIS A 212 -36.56 -2.44 -1.89
CA HIS A 212 -36.79 -3.06 -3.18
C HIS A 212 -35.51 -3.15 -4.03
N LEU A 213 -34.72 -2.07 -4.07
CA LEU A 213 -33.40 -2.05 -4.72
C LEU A 213 -32.44 -3.07 -4.10
N GLY A 214 -32.41 -3.14 -2.76
CA GLY A 214 -31.60 -4.12 -2.02
C GLY A 214 -31.99 -5.57 -2.32
N SER A 215 -33.30 -5.88 -2.37
CA SER A 215 -33.78 -7.24 -2.65
C SER A 215 -33.62 -7.66 -4.11
N SER A 216 -33.69 -6.70 -5.05
CA SER A 216 -33.61 -6.96 -6.48
C SER A 216 -32.17 -6.90 -7.04
N ASN A 217 -31.20 -6.51 -6.21
CA ASN A 217 -29.81 -6.24 -6.62
C ASN A 217 -29.72 -5.25 -7.80
N LYS A 218 -30.68 -4.32 -7.90
CA LYS A 218 -30.73 -3.29 -8.94
C LYS A 218 -30.20 -1.97 -8.40
N THR A 219 -29.58 -1.21 -9.28
CA THR A 219 -29.17 0.18 -9.02
C THR A 219 -30.30 1.13 -9.41
N LEU A 220 -30.22 2.38 -8.93
CA LEU A 220 -31.12 3.45 -9.36
C LEU A 220 -31.13 3.62 -10.89
N TYR A 221 -29.97 3.49 -11.55
CA TYR A 221 -29.86 3.56 -13.00
C TYR A 221 -30.61 2.44 -13.72
N HIS A 222 -30.61 1.22 -13.18
CA HIS A 222 -31.39 0.13 -13.76
C HIS A 222 -32.89 0.42 -13.67
N LEU A 223 -33.34 0.96 -12.54
CA LEU A 223 -34.75 1.31 -12.34
C LEU A 223 -35.17 2.50 -13.22
N GLU A 224 -34.29 3.48 -13.42
CA GLU A 224 -34.50 4.60 -14.35
C GLU A 224 -34.63 4.11 -15.80
N ASN A 225 -33.74 3.21 -16.24
CA ASN A 225 -33.82 2.61 -17.57
C ASN A 225 -35.11 1.79 -17.76
N GLU A 226 -35.53 1.01 -16.76
CA GLU A 226 -36.77 0.24 -16.84
C GLU A 226 -38.01 1.14 -16.95
N ILE A 227 -38.04 2.25 -16.21
CA ILE A 227 -39.11 3.25 -16.32
C ILE A 227 -39.11 3.86 -17.72
N ARG A 228 -37.93 4.23 -18.23
CA ARG A 228 -37.78 4.78 -19.58
C ARG A 228 -38.26 3.81 -20.66
N ASP A 229 -37.84 2.56 -20.59
CA ASP A 229 -38.25 1.51 -21.54
C ASP A 229 -39.77 1.23 -21.46
N ALA A 230 -40.36 1.32 -20.27
CA ALA A 230 -41.80 1.18 -20.09
C ALA A 230 -42.58 2.36 -20.67
N ILE A 231 -42.04 3.59 -20.56
CA ILE A 231 -42.60 4.79 -21.21
C ILE A 231 -42.50 4.67 -22.73
N ASP A 232 -41.32 4.30 -23.25
CA ASP A 232 -41.07 4.17 -24.69
C ASP A 232 -41.91 3.05 -25.34
N SER A 233 -42.23 2.01 -24.57
CA SER A 233 -43.11 0.91 -25.02
C SER A 233 -44.61 1.17 -24.80
N GLY A 234 -44.99 2.29 -24.19
CA GLY A 234 -46.39 2.63 -23.89
C GLY A 234 -47.05 1.76 -22.82
N SER A 235 -46.25 1.12 -21.96
CA SER A 235 -46.71 0.18 -20.92
C SER A 235 -46.92 0.85 -19.55
N PHE A 236 -46.95 2.19 -19.50
CA PHE A 236 -47.01 2.99 -18.28
C PHE A 236 -48.41 3.54 -17.99
#